data_AF-D2H8X5-F1
#
_entry.id   AF-D2H8X5-F1
#
_cell.length_a   1.000
_cell.length_b   1.000
_cell.length_c   1.000
_cell.angle_alpha   90.00
_cell.angle_beta   90.00
_cell.angle_gamma   90.00
#
_symmetry.space_group_name_H-M   'P 1'
#
loop_
_entity.id
_entity.type
_entity.pdbx_description
1 polymer ?
#
loop_
_entity_poly.entity_id
_entity_poly.type
_entity_poly.pdbx_seq_one_letter_code
_entity_poly.pdbx_strand_id
1 'polypeptide(L)' 'VEVEDITPNCCMSHFQILVVSAKFKVKTLLQRHGLVNMCLAGELLHIHAFELKALTPEQWAHKQQK' A
#
# COMPACT_ATOMS: atom_id res chain seq x y z
N VAL A 1 4.76 3.71 -7.71
CA VAL A 1 3.68 3.62 -6.71
C VAL A 1 2.42 3.43 -7.52
N GLU A 2 1.71 2.33 -7.31
CA GLU A 2 0.47 2.02 -8.02
C GLU A 2 -0.67 2.06 -7.00
N VAL A 3 -1.76 2.74 -7.35
CA VAL A 3 -2.96 2.88 -6.52
C VAL A 3 -4.13 2.42 -7.36
N GLU A 4 -4.85 1.41 -6.87
CA GLU A 4 -6.05 0.89 -7.51
C GLU A 4 -7.26 1.17 -6.61
N ASP A 5 -8.30 1.76 -7.19
CA ASP A 5 -9.62 1.89 -6.56
C ASP A 5 -10.41 0.62 -6.85
N ILE A 6 -10.81 -0.10 -5.80
CA ILE A 6 -11.51 -1.38 -5.92
C ILE A 6 -12.96 -1.32 -5.48
N THR A 7 -13.57 -0.13 -5.39
CA THR A 7 -14.91 0.06 -4.81
C THR A 7 -16.00 -0.68 -5.61
N PRO A 8 -16.60 -1.77 -5.08
CA PRO A 8 -17.69 -2.49 -5.73
C PRO A 8 -19.00 -2.09 -5.02
N ASN A 9 -19.73 -1.12 -5.57
CA ASN A 9 -21.16 -0.92 -5.26
C ASN A 9 -21.54 -0.85 -3.74
N CYS A 10 -21.10 0.18 -3.00
CA CYS A 10 -21.85 0.84 -1.89
C CYS A 10 -20.91 1.63 -0.96
N CYS A 11 -21.17 2.94 -0.86
CA CYS A 11 -21.08 3.81 0.33
C CYS A 11 -19.76 3.98 1.12
N MET A 12 -18.71 3.18 0.93
CA MET A 12 -17.43 3.35 1.63
C MET A 12 -16.25 3.21 0.68
N SER A 13 -15.45 4.28 0.56
CA SER A 13 -14.25 4.31 -0.27
C SER A 13 -13.19 3.38 0.32
N HIS A 14 -12.88 2.30 -0.40
CA HIS A 14 -11.83 1.34 -0.05
C HIS A 14 -10.72 1.37 -1.08
N PHE A 15 -9.51 1.74 -0.66
CA PHE A 15 -8.36 1.88 -1.56
C PHE A 15 -7.38 0.74 -1.38
N GLN A 16 -6.83 0.23 -2.48
CA GLN A 16 -5.69 -0.67 -2.44
C GLN A 16 -4.44 0.06 -2.92
N ILE A 17 -3.45 0.19 -2.04
CA ILE A 17 -2.19 0.89 -2.31
C ILE A 17 -1.07 -0.14 -2.40
N LEU A 18 -0.40 -0.19 -3.55
CA LEU A 18 0.77 -1.01 -3.77
C LEU A 18 2.03 -0.13 -3.91
N VAL A 19 2.95 -0.33 -2.97
CA VAL A 19 4.23 0.37 -2.96
C VAL A 19 5.35 -0.64 -3.13
N VAL A 20 6.03 -0.55 -4.28
CA VAL A 20 7.23 -1.34 -4.57
C VAL A 20 8.46 -0.47 -4.42
N SER A 21 9.36 -0.79 -3.49
CA SER A 21 10.59 -0.02 -3.29
C SER A 21 11.72 -0.84 -2.70
N ALA A 22 12.94 -0.62 -3.20
CA ALA A 22 14.16 -1.20 -2.64
C ALA A 22 14.45 -0.72 -1.20
N LYS A 23 13.92 0.45 -0.80
CA LYS A 23 14.07 1.02 0.55
C LYS A 23 13.45 0.15 1.65
N PHE A 24 12.57 -0.79 1.27
CA PHE A 24 11.93 -1.71 2.19
C PHE A 24 12.77 -2.93 2.54
N LYS A 25 13.87 -3.21 1.82
CA LYS A 25 14.68 -4.43 1.97
C LYS A 25 15.26 -4.61 3.38
N VAL A 26 15.59 -3.51 4.07
CA VAL A 26 16.20 -3.53 5.42
C VAL A 26 15.19 -3.22 6.53
N LYS A 27 13.92 -2.90 6.18
CA LYS A 27 12.91 -2.46 7.15
C LYS A 27 11.92 -3.58 7.47
N THR A 28 11.51 -3.65 8.73
CA THR A 28 10.44 -4.57 9.16
C THR A 28 9.10 -4.14 8.57
N LEU A 29 8.13 -5.06 8.51
CA LEU A 29 6.80 -4.77 7.97
C LEU A 29 6.17 -3.55 8.66
N LEU A 30 6.18 -3.50 9.99
CA LEU A 30 5.65 -2.36 10.75
C LEU A 30 6.33 -1.04 10.37
N GLN A 31 7.65 -1.02 10.19
CA GLN A 31 8.38 0.18 9.78
C GLN A 31 8.03 0.62 8.35
N ARG A 32 7.76 -0.33 7.44
CA ARG A 32 7.32 -0.02 6.07
C ARG A 32 5.94 0.63 6.09
N HIS A 33 5.00 0.03 6.83
CA HIS A 33 3.66 0.59 7.00
C HIS A 33 3.70 1.96 7.69
N GLY A 34 4.50 2.12 8.74
CA GLY A 34 4.67 3.41 9.42
C GLY A 34 5.16 4.52 8.48
N LEU A 35 6.13 4.22 7.61
CA LEU A 35 6.62 5.20 6.63
C LEU A 35 5.56 5.64 5.62
N VAL A 36 4.77 4.69 5.13
CA VAL A 36 3.71 4.99 4.15
C VAL A 36 2.56 5.70 4.84
N ASN A 37 2.17 5.29 6.05
CA ASN A 37 1.14 5.95 6.85
C ASN A 37 1.53 7.39 7.21
N MET A 38 2.80 7.66 7.53
CA MET A 38 3.28 9.03 7.75
C MET A 38 3.16 9.89 6.50
N CYS A 39 3.45 9.33 5.32
CA CYS A 39 3.32 10.02 4.05
C CYS A 39 1.85 10.32 3.69
N LEU A 40 0.96 9.38 4.02
CA LEU A 40 -0.47 9.45 3.71
C LEU A 40 -1.32 10.02 4.84
N ALA A 41 -0.72 10.47 5.95
CA ALA A 41 -1.46 10.86 7.15
C ALA A 41 -2.54 11.92 6.90
N GLY A 42 -2.30 12.85 5.96
CA GLY A 42 -3.30 13.85 5.56
C GLY A 42 -4.47 13.27 4.76
N GLU A 43 -4.20 12.31 3.88
CA GLU A 43 -5.22 11.66 3.04
C GLU A 43 -6.05 10.63 3.84
N LEU A 44 -5.43 9.99 4.84
CA LEU A 44 -6.06 8.99 5.71
C LEU A 44 -7.24 9.52 6.53
N LEU A 45 -7.34 10.84 6.74
CA LEU A 45 -8.48 11.45 7.43
C LEU A 45 -9.77 11.39 6.61
N HIS A 46 -9.67 11.32 5.28
CA HIS A 46 -10.81 11.32 4.36
C HIS A 46 -11.17 9.92 3.86
N ILE A 47 -10.29 8.95 4.10
CA ILE A 47 -10.42 7.57 3.63
C ILE A 47 -10.99 6.71 4.76
N HIS A 48 -12.11 6.04 4.51
CA HIS A 48 -12.72 5.15 5.50
C HIS A 48 -11.81 3.94 5.79
N ALA A 49 -11.27 3.31 4.75
CA ALA A 49 -10.35 2.19 4.87
C ALA A 49 -9.43 2.08 3.64
N PHE A 50 -8.23 1.55 3.85
CA PHE A 50 -7.32 1.22 2.76
C PHE A 50 -6.47 -0.01 3.12
N GLU A 51 -6.06 -0.75 2.09
CA GLU A 51 -5.12 -1.86 2.19
C GLU A 51 -3.75 -1.44 1.64
N LEU A 52 -2.71 -1.55 2.46
CA LEU A 52 -1.34 -1.24 2.05
C LEU A 52 -0.53 -2.52 1.80
N LYS A 53 -0.01 -2.67 0.58
CA LYS A 53 0.99 -3.68 0.21
C LYS A 53 2.35 -3.01 -0.02
N ALA A 54 3.25 -3.11 0.95
CA ALA A 54 4.62 -2.60 0.83
C ALA A 54 5.62 -3.73 0.51
N LEU A 55 5.95 -3.90 -0.77
CA LEU A 55 6.76 -5.00 -1.29
C LEU A 55 8.14 -4.53 -1.78
N THR A 56 9.13 -5.42 -1.75
CA THR A 56 10.39 -5.19 -2.46
C THR A 56 10.23 -5.51 -3.95
N PRO A 57 11.08 -4.96 -4.84
CA PRO A 57 11.04 -5.27 -6.27
C PRO A 57 11.18 -6.78 -6.54
N GLU A 58 12.03 -7.47 -5.78
CA GLU A 58 12.20 -8.93 -5.85
C GLU A 58 10.91 -9.68 -5.48
N GLN A 59 10.24 -9.26 -4.39
CA GLN A 59 8.97 -9.85 -3.97
C GLN A 59 7.85 -9.58 -4.98
N TRP A 60 7.81 -8.39 -5.57
CA TRP A 60 6.84 -8.03 -6.59
C TRP A 60 7.02 -8.84 -7.87
N ALA A 61 8.26 -8.99 -8.33
CA ALA A 61 8.59 -9.80 -9.51
C ALA A 61 8.16 -11.27 -9.34
N HIS A 62 8.41 -11.86 -8.16
CA HIS A 62 7.96 -13.21 -7.86
C HIS A 62 6.42 -13.33 -7.79
N LYS A 63 5.72 -12.26 -7.41
CA LYS A 63 4.25 -12.25 -7.32
C LYS A 63 3.58 -12.12 -8.68
N GLN A 64 4.23 -11.45 -9.64
CA GLN A 64 3.76 -11.27 -11.02
C GLN A 64 4.01 -12.48 -11.93
N GLN A 65 4.90 -13.39 -11.52
CA GLN A 65 5.17 -14.63 -12.25
C GLN A 65 4.24 -15.80 -11.88
N LYS A 66 3.27 -15.58 -10.97
CA LYS A 66 2.22 -16.55 -10.62
C LYS A 66 0.90 -16.14 -11.23
#